data_AF-A0A3M6JZP4-F1
#
_entry.id   AF-A0A3M6JZP4-F1
#
_cell.length_a   1.000
_cell.length_b   1.000
_cell.length_c   1.000
_cell.angle_alpha   90.00
_cell.angle_beta   90.00
_cell.angle_gamma   90.00
#
_symmetry.space_group_name_H-M   'P 1'
#
loop_
_entity.id
_entity.type
_entity.pdbx_description
1 polymer ?
#
loop_
_entity_poly.entity_id
_entity_poly.type
_entity_poly.pdbx_seq_one_letter_code
_entity_poly.pdbx_strand_id
1 'polypeptide(L)'
;YLKCIDPQCGMEYPIESTNVQCEKGHLLDVKYKHTPSENLKEVFYDRRNSQGNIFNESGVWRFRELLNFCQIDTENIEECSKFLVSLDGAEGRLSKPYHMAKASELVGISNDNLWLQPEGYNPSGSFKDNGMATAVTHAKMVGAKKIVCASTGNTSASAGMFAANEGINCDVYIPAGQIAPGKLSQAYQFGAQILEIDGNFDDALKQSLDDAQNHDGYTVNSVNPFRIEGQKTIPFRALEYLNWEVPDWIVYPGGALGNTSSCGKALMELYEWGWIKKIPRIAVINSEGASTLSDLYNGKFEGEELRWNKGKPNTELITKYYDDLDAKGIRPKTKATAIQIGRPANILKGLRALEFTNGVATTVSDSEMLDGMSVVGLNGFDCEMASGASVVGVKKLMNEGIIKKDDTVVGILTGRQKDAMLPVDYHNNPQNKFAKPPKN
;
A
#
# COMPACT_ATOMS: atom_id res chain seq x y z
N TYR A 1 -7.44 18.98 7.52
CA TYR A 1 -7.45 19.77 6.27
C TYR A 1 -6.58 19.05 5.24
N LEU A 2 -6.74 19.35 3.95
CA LEU A 2 -5.84 18.84 2.92
C LEU A 2 -4.76 19.87 2.60
N LYS A 3 -3.53 19.41 2.31
CA LYS A 3 -2.41 20.29 1.96
C LYS A 3 -1.63 19.72 0.78
N CYS A 4 -1.24 20.59 -0.14
CA CYS A 4 -0.37 20.25 -1.25
C CYS A 4 0.96 19.65 -0.76
N ILE A 5 1.42 18.56 -1.39
CA ILE A 5 2.70 17.94 -1.03
C ILE A 5 3.92 18.75 -1.45
N ASP A 6 3.78 19.66 -2.42
CA ASP A 6 4.84 20.60 -2.78
C ASP A 6 4.94 21.70 -1.72
N PRO A 7 6.06 21.79 -0.97
CA PRO A 7 6.24 22.76 0.08
C PRO A 7 6.26 24.22 -0.42
N GLN A 8 6.53 24.47 -1.71
CA GLN A 8 6.47 25.82 -2.28
C GLN A 8 5.05 26.24 -2.68
N CYS A 9 4.20 25.27 -3.03
CA CYS A 9 2.82 25.55 -3.38
C CYS A 9 2.00 25.92 -2.14
N GLY A 10 2.09 25.13 -1.07
CA GLY A 10 1.49 25.44 0.22
C GLY A 10 -0.04 25.52 0.26
N MET A 11 -0.75 25.33 -0.86
CA MET A 11 -2.21 25.39 -0.94
C MET A 11 -2.87 24.41 0.03
N GLU A 12 -3.92 24.90 0.69
CA GLU A 12 -4.72 24.14 1.65
C GLU A 12 -6.17 24.10 1.18
N TYR A 13 -6.82 22.97 1.42
CA TYR A 13 -8.22 22.76 1.09
C TYR A 13 -8.97 22.28 2.34
N PRO A 14 -10.29 22.58 2.44
CA PRO A 14 -11.16 22.01 3.46
C PRO A 14 -11.07 20.48 3.47
N ILE A 15 -11.34 19.86 4.62
CA ILE A 15 -11.23 18.40 4.71
C ILE A 15 -12.31 17.71 3.87
N GLU A 16 -13.43 18.39 3.63
CA GLU A 16 -14.58 17.99 2.81
C GLU A 16 -14.28 18.04 1.30
N SER A 17 -13.11 18.55 0.90
CA SER A 17 -12.71 18.59 -0.50
C SER A 17 -12.55 17.18 -1.08
N THR A 18 -13.11 16.94 -2.27
CA THR A 18 -12.93 15.71 -3.05
C THR A 18 -11.70 15.77 -3.97
N ASN A 19 -11.03 16.93 -4.05
CA ASN A 19 -9.82 17.09 -4.86
C ASN A 19 -8.71 16.14 -4.38
N VAL A 20 -8.07 15.47 -5.34
CA VAL A 20 -6.88 14.63 -5.10
C VAL A 20 -5.58 15.37 -5.40
N GLN A 21 -5.66 16.45 -6.17
CA GLN A 21 -4.56 17.32 -6.57
C GLN A 21 -4.91 18.79 -6.28
N CYS A 22 -3.89 19.62 -6.08
CA CYS A 22 -4.04 21.07 -6.07
C CYS A 22 -4.18 21.61 -7.50
N GLU A 23 -4.47 22.91 -7.63
CA GLU A 23 -4.60 23.60 -8.93
C GLU A 23 -3.32 23.55 -9.79
N LYS A 24 -2.16 23.29 -9.18
CA LYS A 24 -0.87 23.10 -9.87
C LYS A 24 -0.58 21.63 -10.23
N GLY A 25 -1.54 20.71 -10.04
CA GLY A 25 -1.41 19.30 -10.38
C GLY A 25 -0.63 18.43 -9.37
N HIS A 26 -0.20 18.99 -8.24
CA HIS A 26 0.47 18.20 -7.19
C HIS A 26 -0.54 17.51 -6.28
N LEU A 27 -0.25 16.28 -5.86
CA LEU A 27 -1.11 15.52 -4.95
C LEU A 27 -1.29 16.24 -3.60
N LEU A 28 -2.39 15.92 -2.92
CA LEU A 28 -2.68 16.43 -1.57
C LEU A 28 -2.39 15.37 -0.49
N ASP A 29 -2.06 15.80 0.73
CA ASP A 29 -2.06 14.98 1.94
C ASP A 29 -3.11 15.49 2.93
N VAL A 30 -3.64 14.60 3.75
CA VAL A 30 -4.36 15.00 4.97
C VAL A 30 -3.35 15.53 6.00
N LYS A 31 -3.66 16.65 6.63
CA LYS A 31 -2.87 17.25 7.72
C LYS A 31 -3.75 17.55 8.94
N TYR A 32 -3.14 17.39 10.11
CA TYR A 32 -3.74 17.60 11.42
C TYR A 32 -3.14 18.83 12.09
N LYS A 33 -3.95 19.59 12.82
CA LYS A 33 -3.50 20.80 13.52
C LYS A 33 -2.89 20.50 14.89
N HIS A 34 -3.28 19.37 15.48
CA HIS A 34 -2.88 18.99 16.83
C HIS A 34 -1.83 17.89 16.78
N THR A 35 -0.86 17.97 17.69
CA THR A 35 0.12 16.92 17.94
C THR A 35 -0.47 15.93 18.95
N PRO A 36 -0.69 14.66 18.59
CA PRO A 36 -1.20 13.65 19.51
C PRO A 36 -0.21 13.36 20.66
N SER A 37 -0.74 13.15 21.87
CA SER A 37 0.06 12.80 23.05
C SER A 37 0.62 11.39 22.95
N GLU A 38 1.89 11.20 23.33
CA GLU A 38 2.52 9.87 23.37
C GLU A 38 1.83 8.89 24.35
N ASN A 39 1.07 9.40 25.33
CA ASN A 39 0.27 8.57 26.24
C ASN A 39 -0.78 7.72 25.51
N LEU A 40 -1.12 8.04 24.26
CA LEU A 40 -1.99 7.23 23.42
C LEU A 40 -1.42 5.83 23.14
N LYS A 41 -0.11 5.61 23.30
CA LYS A 41 0.49 4.27 23.20
C LYS A 41 -0.16 3.27 24.16
N GLU A 42 -0.41 3.69 25.40
CA GLU A 42 -1.10 2.87 26.41
C GLU A 42 -2.57 2.62 26.02
N VAL A 43 -3.25 3.66 25.53
CA VAL A 43 -4.63 3.54 25.03
C VAL A 43 -4.72 2.49 23.92
N PHE A 44 -3.74 2.45 23.00
CA PHE A 44 -3.71 1.47 21.92
C PHE A 44 -3.45 0.05 22.43
N TYR A 45 -2.61 -0.11 23.46
CA TYR A 45 -2.40 -1.40 24.12
C TYR A 45 -3.67 -1.90 24.80
N ASP A 46 -4.36 -1.05 25.54
CA ASP A 46 -5.61 -1.40 26.21
C ASP A 46 -6.66 -1.87 25.20
N ARG A 47 -6.75 -1.20 24.04
CA ARG A 47 -7.67 -1.56 22.95
C ARG A 47 -7.39 -2.91 22.29
N ARG A 48 -6.26 -3.57 22.56
CA ARG A 48 -6.04 -4.97 22.13
C ARG A 48 -7.07 -5.92 22.75
N ASN A 49 -7.51 -5.61 23.97
CA ASN A 49 -8.70 -6.22 24.53
C ASN A 49 -9.91 -5.36 24.14
N SER A 50 -10.49 -5.68 22.98
CA SER A 50 -11.56 -4.88 22.41
C SER A 50 -12.82 -4.78 23.28
N GLN A 51 -13.04 -5.76 24.17
CA GLN A 51 -14.28 -5.94 24.93
C GLN A 51 -15.54 -5.90 24.02
N GLY A 52 -15.40 -6.36 22.76
CA GLY A 52 -16.48 -6.35 21.77
C GLY A 52 -16.67 -5.03 21.03
N ASN A 53 -15.84 -4.01 21.25
CA ASN A 53 -15.86 -2.78 20.46
C ASN A 53 -15.15 -2.97 19.12
N ILE A 54 -15.92 -2.94 18.02
CA ILE A 54 -15.42 -3.16 16.65
C ILE A 54 -14.34 -2.16 16.22
N PHE A 55 -14.36 -0.93 16.71
CA PHE A 55 -13.36 0.08 16.39
C PHE A 55 -12.04 -0.16 17.13
N ASN A 56 -12.07 -0.86 18.26
CA ASN A 56 -10.86 -1.33 18.94
C ASN A 56 -10.31 -2.61 18.28
N GLU A 57 -11.18 -3.44 17.69
CA GLU A 57 -10.77 -4.62 16.91
C GLU A 57 -10.10 -4.25 15.59
N SER A 58 -10.62 -3.22 14.93
CA SER A 58 -10.09 -2.68 13.68
C SER A 58 -8.61 -2.30 13.84
N GLY A 59 -7.76 -2.90 13.01
CA GLY A 59 -6.35 -2.50 12.91
C GLY A 59 -6.17 -1.09 12.31
N VAL A 60 -7.23 -0.47 11.81
CA VAL A 60 -7.24 0.93 11.35
C VAL A 60 -7.75 1.84 12.48
N TRP A 61 -8.99 1.62 12.91
CA TRP A 61 -9.68 2.52 13.85
C TRP A 61 -9.24 2.37 15.30
N ARG A 62 -8.43 1.35 15.64
CA ARG A 62 -7.74 1.29 16.93
C ARG A 62 -6.82 2.50 17.13
N PHE A 63 -6.33 3.11 16.06
CA PHE A 63 -5.47 4.29 16.05
C PHE A 63 -6.20 5.59 15.69
N ARG A 64 -7.53 5.62 15.78
CA ARG A 64 -8.40 6.71 15.26
C ARG A 64 -7.99 8.13 15.67
N GLU A 65 -7.35 8.35 16.81
CA GLU A 65 -6.79 9.63 17.22
C GLU A 65 -5.72 10.16 16.26
N LEU A 66 -4.92 9.26 15.68
CA LEU A 66 -3.84 9.60 14.75
C LEU A 66 -4.35 9.86 13.32
N LEU A 67 -5.62 9.59 13.07
CA LEU A 67 -6.28 9.81 11.77
C LEU A 67 -7.69 10.38 11.92
N ASN A 68 -7.92 11.22 12.94
CA ASN A 68 -9.24 11.80 13.24
C ASN A 68 -9.59 12.97 12.31
N PHE A 69 -9.62 12.71 10.99
CA PHE A 69 -9.99 13.73 10.00
C PHE A 69 -11.50 14.06 10.05
N CYS A 70 -12.31 13.16 10.62
CA CYS A 70 -13.74 13.38 10.90
C CYS A 70 -13.99 14.36 12.05
N GLN A 71 -12.97 14.66 12.87
CA GLN A 71 -13.08 15.59 14.02
C GLN A 71 -14.16 15.18 15.03
N ILE A 72 -14.27 13.87 15.28
CA ILE A 72 -15.22 13.28 16.24
C ILE A 72 -14.60 13.09 17.61
N ASP A 73 -15.42 12.90 18.64
CA ASP A 73 -14.96 12.33 19.91
C ASP A 73 -14.63 10.84 19.70
N THR A 74 -13.35 10.49 19.78
CA THR A 74 -12.87 9.13 19.51
C THR A 74 -13.18 8.14 20.62
N GLU A 75 -13.58 8.59 21.82
CA GLU A 75 -14.07 7.70 22.88
C GLU A 75 -15.59 7.51 22.80
N ASN A 76 -16.30 8.38 22.07
CA ASN A 76 -17.73 8.24 21.84
C ASN A 76 -18.01 7.21 20.72
N ILE A 77 -18.46 6.02 21.13
CA ILE A 77 -18.78 4.93 20.20
C ILE A 77 -19.94 5.29 19.27
N GLU A 78 -20.92 6.10 19.72
CA GLU A 78 -22.03 6.52 18.86
C GLU A 78 -21.54 7.42 17.73
N GLU A 79 -20.61 8.34 18.02
CA GLU A 79 -19.96 9.14 16.98
C GLU A 79 -19.11 8.27 16.05
N CYS A 80 -18.31 7.36 16.61
CA CYS A 80 -17.53 6.42 15.80
C CYS A 80 -18.43 5.63 14.85
N SER A 81 -19.56 5.10 15.33
CA SER A 81 -20.53 4.33 14.53
C SER A 81 -21.24 5.18 13.48
N LYS A 82 -21.47 6.46 13.76
CA LYS A 82 -22.12 7.38 12.81
C LYS A 82 -21.21 7.73 11.64
N PHE A 83 -19.92 7.93 11.89
CA PHE A 83 -18.99 8.50 10.91
C PHE A 83 -18.04 7.47 10.30
N LEU A 84 -17.47 6.57 11.09
CA LEU A 84 -16.41 5.66 10.64
C LEU A 84 -16.99 4.45 9.91
N VAL A 85 -16.32 4.05 8.83
CA VAL A 85 -16.66 2.87 8.04
C VAL A 85 -15.75 1.73 8.44
N SER A 86 -16.34 0.62 8.89
CA SER A 86 -15.63 -0.59 9.32
C SER A 86 -16.37 -1.84 8.86
N LEU A 87 -15.62 -2.89 8.56
CA LEU A 87 -16.16 -4.21 8.21
C LEU A 87 -16.23 -5.06 9.48
N ASP A 88 -17.05 -4.60 10.42
CA ASP A 88 -17.19 -5.22 11.75
C ASP A 88 -15.83 -5.38 12.47
N GLY A 89 -14.97 -4.37 12.35
CA GLY A 89 -13.64 -4.37 12.93
C GLY A 89 -12.63 -5.32 12.28
N ALA A 90 -12.94 -5.91 11.12
CA ALA A 90 -12.08 -6.93 10.51
C ALA A 90 -10.87 -6.36 9.74
N GLU A 91 -10.95 -5.13 9.22
CA GLU A 91 -9.82 -4.50 8.53
C GLU A 91 -8.62 -4.31 9.47
N GLY A 92 -7.45 -4.78 9.04
CA GLY A 92 -6.19 -4.72 9.78
C GLY A 92 -6.13 -5.58 11.06
N ARG A 93 -7.24 -6.19 11.50
CA ARG A 93 -7.37 -6.87 12.80
C ARG A 93 -6.33 -7.96 13.03
N LEU A 94 -6.18 -8.84 12.04
CA LEU A 94 -5.29 -10.00 12.11
C LEU A 94 -3.88 -9.69 11.62
N SER A 95 -3.60 -8.46 11.19
CA SER A 95 -2.31 -8.11 10.63
C SER A 95 -1.34 -7.63 11.70
N LYS A 96 -0.30 -8.43 11.92
CA LYS A 96 0.82 -8.12 12.80
C LYS A 96 2.11 -8.74 12.26
N PRO A 97 3.29 -8.31 12.70
CA PRO A 97 4.54 -8.97 12.33
C PRO A 97 4.67 -10.38 12.92
N TYR A 98 5.18 -11.32 12.12
CA TYR A 98 5.46 -12.72 12.50
C TYR A 98 6.90 -13.10 12.19
N HIS A 99 7.47 -13.99 13.00
CA HIS A 99 8.68 -14.71 12.64
C HIS A 99 8.38 -15.85 11.66
N MET A 100 9.19 -15.95 10.62
CA MET A 100 9.07 -17.01 9.61
C MET A 100 10.45 -17.62 9.37
N ALA A 101 10.81 -18.64 10.15
CA ALA A 101 12.17 -19.18 10.23
C ALA A 101 12.78 -19.54 8.86
N LYS A 102 12.01 -20.13 7.93
CA LYS A 102 12.54 -20.47 6.60
C LYS A 102 12.82 -19.24 5.74
N ALA A 103 12.10 -18.14 5.97
CA ALA A 103 12.37 -16.87 5.31
C ALA A 103 13.65 -16.24 5.86
N SER A 104 13.83 -16.26 7.18
CA SER A 104 15.06 -15.81 7.86
C SER A 104 16.28 -16.60 7.38
N GLU A 105 16.15 -17.94 7.24
CA GLU A 105 17.17 -18.82 6.68
C GLU A 105 17.49 -18.48 5.21
N LEU A 106 16.47 -18.27 4.37
CA LEU A 106 16.67 -17.86 2.97
C LEU A 106 17.43 -16.54 2.86
N VAL A 107 17.11 -15.58 3.72
CA VAL A 107 17.71 -14.23 3.76
C VAL A 107 19.13 -14.26 4.35
N GLY A 108 19.39 -15.15 5.30
CA GLY A 108 20.67 -15.22 6.03
C GLY A 108 20.76 -14.24 7.20
N ILE A 109 19.62 -13.96 7.85
CA ILE A 109 19.50 -13.09 9.03
C ILE A 109 18.93 -13.87 10.22
N SER A 110 19.25 -13.43 11.45
CA SER A 110 18.65 -14.04 12.66
C SER A 110 17.12 -13.99 12.59
N ASN A 111 16.46 -15.05 13.05
CA ASN A 111 15.01 -15.09 13.06
C ASN A 111 14.40 -13.97 13.92
N ASP A 112 15.06 -13.59 15.01
CA ASP A 112 14.62 -12.53 15.92
C ASP A 112 14.67 -11.12 15.25
N ASN A 113 15.46 -10.99 14.19
CA ASN A 113 15.69 -9.74 13.48
C ASN A 113 14.85 -9.61 12.20
N LEU A 114 14.12 -10.64 11.78
CA LEU A 114 13.25 -10.58 10.61
C LEU A 114 11.79 -10.83 11.01
N TRP A 115 10.98 -9.81 10.75
CA TRP A 115 9.54 -9.84 10.94
C TRP A 115 8.84 -9.70 9.60
N LEU A 116 7.85 -10.54 9.33
CA LEU A 116 7.01 -10.44 8.15
C LEU A 116 5.55 -10.19 8.56
N GLN A 117 4.97 -9.09 8.08
CA GLN A 117 3.60 -8.69 8.40
C GLN A 117 2.65 -8.99 7.23
N PRO A 118 1.81 -10.04 7.34
CA PRO A 118 0.79 -10.36 6.34
C PRO A 118 -0.40 -9.40 6.44
N GLU A 119 -0.62 -8.66 5.36
CA GLU A 119 -1.82 -7.89 5.08
C GLU A 119 -2.83 -8.68 4.25
N GLY A 120 -2.49 -9.92 3.84
CA GLY A 120 -3.40 -10.86 3.17
C GLY A 120 -4.54 -11.39 4.04
N TYR A 121 -4.48 -11.16 5.35
CA TYR A 121 -5.54 -11.55 6.30
C TYR A 121 -6.65 -10.52 6.46
N ASN A 122 -6.56 -9.39 5.74
CA ASN A 122 -7.67 -8.47 5.60
C ASN A 122 -8.85 -9.14 4.85
N PRO A 123 -10.11 -8.70 5.03
CA PRO A 123 -11.29 -9.36 4.46
C PRO A 123 -11.28 -9.57 2.93
N SER A 124 -10.83 -8.58 2.14
CA SER A 124 -10.68 -8.73 0.68
C SER A 124 -9.41 -9.49 0.28
N GLY A 125 -8.57 -9.83 1.25
CA GLY A 125 -7.30 -10.51 1.07
C GLY A 125 -6.12 -9.60 0.77
N SER A 126 -6.20 -8.29 1.08
CA SER A 126 -5.07 -7.38 0.85
C SER A 126 -5.07 -6.14 1.75
N PHE A 127 -3.91 -5.48 1.81
CA PHE A 127 -3.72 -4.21 2.52
C PHE A 127 -4.66 -3.07 2.07
N LYS A 128 -5.30 -3.21 0.91
CA LYS A 128 -6.17 -2.16 0.33
C LYS A 128 -7.33 -1.82 1.26
N ASP A 129 -7.78 -2.78 2.06
CA ASP A 129 -8.89 -2.63 3.01
C ASP A 129 -8.60 -1.54 4.04
N ASN A 130 -7.35 -1.45 4.51
CA ASN A 130 -6.96 -0.39 5.43
C ASN A 130 -7.27 0.99 4.88
N GLY A 131 -6.85 1.25 3.63
CA GLY A 131 -7.10 2.52 2.96
C GLY A 131 -8.54 2.71 2.50
N MET A 132 -9.24 1.62 2.19
CA MET A 132 -10.63 1.69 1.75
C MET A 132 -11.57 2.09 2.90
N ALA A 133 -11.30 1.60 4.11
CA ALA A 133 -12.02 2.01 5.32
C ALA A 133 -12.03 3.54 5.49
N THR A 134 -10.86 4.18 5.41
CA THR A 134 -10.74 5.64 5.54
C THR A 134 -11.25 6.40 4.32
N ALA A 135 -11.05 5.87 3.11
CA ALA A 135 -11.53 6.53 1.89
C ALA A 135 -13.06 6.54 1.78
N VAL A 136 -13.71 5.43 2.14
CA VAL A 136 -15.18 5.33 2.14
C VAL A 136 -15.79 6.08 3.33
N THR A 137 -15.09 6.14 4.47
CA THR A 137 -15.44 7.08 5.57
C THR A 137 -15.52 8.51 5.07
N HIS A 138 -14.50 8.97 4.35
CA HIS A 138 -14.52 10.32 3.76
C HIS A 138 -15.60 10.45 2.67
N ALA A 139 -15.79 9.45 1.81
CA ALA A 139 -16.85 9.44 0.81
C ALA A 139 -18.24 9.66 1.43
N LYS A 140 -18.55 8.99 2.55
CA LYS A 140 -19.79 9.21 3.31
C LYS A 140 -19.87 10.60 3.90
N MET A 141 -18.76 11.10 4.46
CA MET A 141 -18.68 12.44 5.04
C MET A 141 -19.03 13.53 4.02
N VAL A 142 -18.64 13.37 2.75
CA VAL A 142 -18.97 14.31 1.66
C VAL A 142 -20.28 13.97 0.92
N GLY A 143 -21.03 12.98 1.40
CA GLY A 143 -22.33 12.60 0.84
C GLY A 143 -22.28 11.83 -0.49
N ALA A 144 -21.12 11.26 -0.86
CA ALA A 144 -20.95 10.54 -2.12
C ALA A 144 -21.94 9.37 -2.23
N LYS A 145 -22.55 9.22 -3.41
CA LYS A 145 -23.49 8.12 -3.71
C LYS A 145 -22.84 7.00 -4.50
N LYS A 146 -21.65 7.26 -5.04
CA LYS A 146 -20.92 6.35 -5.90
C LYS A 146 -19.44 6.50 -5.66
N ILE A 147 -18.72 5.40 -5.51
CA ILE A 147 -17.26 5.37 -5.56
C ILE A 147 -16.78 4.79 -6.88
N VAL A 148 -15.63 5.25 -7.33
CA VAL A 148 -15.06 4.82 -8.62
C VAL A 148 -13.58 4.47 -8.49
N CYS A 149 -13.16 3.43 -9.20
CA CYS A 149 -11.74 3.09 -9.34
C CYS A 149 -11.41 2.47 -10.68
N ALA A 150 -10.16 2.62 -11.10
CA ALA A 150 -9.59 1.91 -12.24
C ALA A 150 -8.64 0.82 -11.73
N SER A 151 -9.10 -0.43 -11.70
CA SER A 151 -8.30 -1.56 -11.23
C SER A 151 -8.90 -2.91 -11.59
N THR A 152 -8.07 -3.85 -12.02
CA THR A 152 -8.45 -5.24 -12.28
C THR A 152 -8.15 -6.19 -11.11
N GLY A 153 -7.85 -5.68 -9.91
CA GLY A 153 -7.34 -6.51 -8.81
C GLY A 153 -7.70 -6.03 -7.40
N ASN A 154 -6.71 -6.02 -6.50
CA ASN A 154 -6.93 -5.82 -5.06
C ASN A 154 -7.70 -4.53 -4.70
N THR A 155 -7.54 -3.45 -5.47
CA THR A 155 -8.26 -2.20 -5.22
C THR A 155 -9.75 -2.34 -5.52
N SER A 156 -10.13 -2.95 -6.64
CA SER A 156 -11.56 -3.09 -7.01
C SER A 156 -12.29 -4.09 -6.13
N ALA A 157 -11.63 -5.18 -5.72
CA ALA A 157 -12.17 -6.10 -4.72
C ALA A 157 -12.47 -5.39 -3.39
N SER A 158 -11.52 -4.61 -2.88
CA SER A 158 -11.68 -3.82 -1.66
C SER A 158 -12.76 -2.75 -1.80
N ALA A 159 -12.77 -2.01 -2.92
CA ALA A 159 -13.77 -0.97 -3.19
C ALA A 159 -15.18 -1.56 -3.23
N GLY A 160 -15.40 -2.63 -3.99
CA GLY A 160 -16.68 -3.32 -4.06
C GLY A 160 -17.14 -3.81 -2.70
N MET A 161 -16.24 -4.42 -1.91
CA MET A 161 -16.56 -4.93 -0.57
C MET A 161 -17.04 -3.83 0.39
N PHE A 162 -16.31 -2.72 0.47
CA PHE A 162 -16.68 -1.60 1.34
C PHE A 162 -17.92 -0.85 0.82
N ALA A 163 -18.08 -0.74 -0.50
CA ALA A 163 -19.27 -0.15 -1.10
C ALA A 163 -20.53 -0.97 -0.81
N ALA A 164 -20.45 -2.30 -0.93
CA ALA A 164 -21.53 -3.21 -0.58
C ALA A 164 -21.90 -3.11 0.91
N ASN A 165 -20.91 -3.02 1.80
CA ASN A 165 -21.13 -2.84 3.25
C ASN A 165 -21.89 -1.54 3.56
N GLU A 166 -21.55 -0.46 2.88
CA GLU A 166 -22.11 0.87 3.14
C GLU A 166 -23.34 1.23 2.27
N GLY A 167 -23.76 0.33 1.37
CA GLY A 167 -24.86 0.59 0.43
C GLY A 167 -24.55 1.72 -0.56
N ILE A 168 -23.29 1.87 -0.96
CA ILE A 168 -22.82 2.87 -1.93
C ILE A 168 -22.59 2.18 -3.28
N ASN A 169 -22.87 2.85 -4.40
CA ASN A 169 -22.58 2.30 -5.72
C ASN A 169 -21.06 2.22 -5.96
N CYS A 170 -20.59 1.21 -6.69
CA CYS A 170 -19.18 1.05 -7.01
C CYS A 170 -18.96 0.76 -8.48
N ASP A 171 -18.35 1.71 -9.20
CA ASP A 171 -17.97 1.52 -10.60
C ASP A 171 -16.48 1.18 -10.71
N VAL A 172 -16.17 0.11 -11.43
CA VAL A 172 -14.81 -0.37 -11.68
C VAL A 172 -14.53 -0.28 -13.16
N TYR A 173 -13.66 0.66 -13.51
CA TYR A 173 -13.23 0.92 -14.89
C TYR A 173 -12.07 -0.01 -15.23
N ILE A 174 -12.20 -0.77 -16.32
CA ILE A 174 -11.17 -1.69 -16.79
C ILE A 174 -11.01 -1.58 -18.31
N PRO A 175 -9.80 -1.78 -18.85
CA PRO A 175 -9.60 -1.89 -20.29
C PRO A 175 -10.36 -3.09 -20.87
N ALA A 176 -11.02 -2.90 -22.00
CA ALA A 176 -11.73 -3.95 -22.72
C ALA A 176 -10.82 -5.15 -23.00
N GLY A 177 -11.33 -6.37 -22.80
CA GLY A 177 -10.58 -7.61 -23.02
C GLY A 177 -9.51 -7.94 -21.96
N GLN A 178 -9.35 -7.12 -20.91
CA GLN A 178 -8.49 -7.43 -19.76
C GLN A 178 -9.25 -7.99 -18.54
N ILE A 179 -10.43 -8.58 -18.77
CA ILE A 179 -11.18 -9.30 -17.74
C ILE A 179 -10.45 -10.61 -17.43
N ALA A 180 -9.80 -10.66 -16.27
CA ALA A 180 -9.35 -11.90 -15.66
C ALA A 180 -10.38 -12.35 -14.62
N PRO A 181 -11.24 -13.37 -14.91
CA PRO A 181 -12.35 -13.75 -14.03
C PRO A 181 -11.92 -14.03 -12.60
N GLY A 182 -10.75 -14.68 -12.41
CA GLY A 182 -10.21 -14.95 -11.08
C GLY A 182 -9.89 -13.68 -10.26
N LYS A 183 -9.38 -12.62 -10.91
CA LYS A 183 -8.96 -11.38 -10.23
C LYS A 183 -10.11 -10.43 -9.94
N LEU A 184 -11.11 -10.42 -10.82
CA LEU A 184 -12.32 -9.62 -10.68
C LEU A 184 -13.45 -10.35 -9.93
N SER A 185 -13.30 -11.65 -9.66
CA SER A 185 -14.30 -12.49 -8.99
C SER A 185 -14.91 -11.83 -7.75
N GLN A 186 -14.07 -11.28 -6.88
CA GLN A 186 -14.51 -10.57 -5.68
C GLN A 186 -15.27 -9.28 -6.00
N ALA A 187 -14.81 -8.48 -6.97
CA ALA A 187 -15.52 -7.26 -7.36
C ALA A 187 -16.95 -7.60 -7.86
N TYR A 188 -17.09 -8.65 -8.68
CA TYR A 188 -18.40 -9.17 -9.09
C TYR A 188 -19.23 -9.69 -7.90
N GLN A 189 -18.61 -10.46 -7.00
CA GLN A 189 -19.27 -11.01 -5.81
C GLN A 189 -19.85 -9.90 -4.92
N PHE A 190 -19.13 -8.78 -4.79
CA PHE A 190 -19.57 -7.62 -4.01
C PHE A 190 -20.49 -6.67 -4.80
N GLY A 191 -20.91 -7.04 -6.01
CA GLY A 191 -21.88 -6.26 -6.78
C GLY A 191 -21.32 -4.97 -7.38
N ALA A 192 -20.00 -4.86 -7.57
CA ALA A 192 -19.43 -3.72 -8.28
C ALA A 192 -19.83 -3.75 -9.76
N GLN A 193 -20.20 -2.58 -10.29
CA GLN A 193 -20.48 -2.41 -11.71
C GLN A 193 -19.16 -2.34 -12.48
N ILE A 194 -18.92 -3.33 -13.33
CA ILE A 194 -17.73 -3.36 -14.18
C ILE A 194 -18.03 -2.58 -15.46
N LEU A 195 -17.18 -1.61 -15.76
CA LEU A 195 -17.27 -0.76 -16.96
C LEU A 195 -16.04 -1.02 -17.82
N GLU A 196 -16.25 -1.63 -18.98
CA GLU A 196 -15.20 -1.88 -19.97
C GLU A 196 -14.98 -0.64 -20.83
N ILE A 197 -13.72 -0.22 -20.91
CA ILE A 197 -13.29 0.96 -21.64
C ILE A 197 -12.43 0.54 -22.82
N ASP A 198 -12.79 1.02 -24.01
CA ASP A 198 -11.97 0.88 -25.21
C ASP A 198 -10.68 1.68 -25.04
N GLY A 199 -9.57 0.99 -24.78
CA GLY A 199 -8.28 1.63 -24.53
C GLY A 199 -7.37 0.82 -23.62
N ASN A 200 -6.42 1.51 -22.97
CA ASN A 200 -5.49 0.93 -22.02
C ASN A 200 -5.80 1.37 -20.56
N PHE A 201 -4.94 1.00 -19.61
CA PHE A 201 -5.15 1.33 -18.19
C PHE A 201 -5.20 2.84 -17.91
N ASP A 202 -4.37 3.64 -18.60
CA ASP A 202 -4.34 5.09 -18.44
C ASP A 202 -5.65 5.72 -18.95
N ASP A 203 -6.24 5.18 -20.03
CA ASP A 203 -7.55 5.60 -20.54
C ASP A 203 -8.67 5.29 -19.53
N ALA A 204 -8.66 4.07 -18.96
CA ALA A 204 -9.61 3.67 -17.92
C ALA A 204 -9.47 4.52 -16.65
N LEU A 205 -8.24 4.85 -16.23
CA LEU A 205 -7.98 5.73 -15.10
C LEU A 205 -8.46 7.15 -15.38
N LYS A 206 -8.18 7.70 -16.56
CA LYS A 206 -8.64 9.02 -16.96
C LYS A 206 -10.15 9.09 -16.93
N GLN A 207 -10.85 8.13 -17.53
CA GLN A 207 -12.31 8.11 -17.52
C GLN A 207 -12.90 7.94 -16.11
N SER A 208 -12.26 7.13 -15.25
CA SER A 208 -12.65 7.03 -13.83
C SER A 208 -12.49 8.35 -13.09
N LEU A 209 -11.47 9.15 -13.41
CA LEU A 209 -11.28 10.48 -12.81
C LEU A 209 -12.26 11.51 -13.38
N ASP A 210 -12.54 11.46 -14.68
CA ASP A 210 -13.52 12.32 -15.33
C ASP A 210 -14.94 12.07 -14.78
N ASP A 211 -15.31 10.81 -14.50
CA ASP A 211 -16.55 10.45 -13.83
C ASP A 211 -16.63 11.02 -12.41
N ALA A 212 -15.52 10.98 -11.67
CA ALA A 212 -15.46 11.55 -10.34
C ALA A 212 -15.63 13.08 -10.32
N GLN A 213 -15.25 13.75 -11.41
CA GLN A 213 -15.40 15.21 -11.51
C GLN A 213 -16.78 15.64 -12.02
N ASN A 214 -17.39 14.85 -12.92
CA ASN A 214 -18.54 15.31 -13.71
C ASN A 214 -19.83 14.51 -13.48
N HIS A 215 -19.79 13.37 -12.78
CA HIS A 215 -20.93 12.44 -12.65
C HIS A 215 -21.11 11.92 -11.22
N ASP A 216 -20.89 12.77 -10.21
CA ASP A 216 -21.08 12.47 -8.78
C ASP A 216 -20.28 11.27 -8.24
N GLY A 217 -19.22 10.86 -8.95
CA GLY A 217 -18.31 9.80 -8.50
C GLY A 217 -17.31 10.29 -7.45
N TYR A 218 -16.97 9.43 -6.49
CA TYR A 218 -15.87 9.69 -5.55
C TYR A 218 -14.72 8.72 -5.83
N THR A 219 -13.56 9.27 -6.22
CA THR A 219 -12.44 8.41 -6.60
C THR A 219 -11.79 7.73 -5.40
N VAL A 220 -11.68 6.39 -5.44
CA VAL A 220 -10.92 5.58 -4.45
C VAL A 220 -9.64 5.00 -5.07
N ASN A 221 -9.16 5.61 -6.15
CA ASN A 221 -7.85 5.31 -6.72
C ASN A 221 -6.72 5.65 -5.73
N SER A 222 -5.52 5.13 -5.99
CA SER A 222 -4.39 5.27 -5.04
C SER A 222 -3.90 6.70 -4.83
N VAL A 223 -4.35 7.65 -5.65
CA VAL A 223 -4.11 9.10 -5.50
C VAL A 223 -4.95 9.74 -4.40
N ASN A 224 -6.02 9.07 -3.95
CA ASN A 224 -6.90 9.57 -2.90
C ASN A 224 -6.11 9.72 -1.58
N PRO A 225 -6.07 10.92 -0.96
CA PRO A 225 -5.30 11.16 0.26
C PRO A 225 -5.80 10.35 1.46
N PHE A 226 -7.10 10.08 1.55
CA PHE A 226 -7.69 9.31 2.64
C PHE A 226 -7.32 7.84 2.57
N ARG A 227 -7.03 7.29 1.39
CA ARG A 227 -6.46 5.94 1.29
C ARG A 227 -5.09 5.82 1.96
N ILE A 228 -4.33 6.91 2.00
CA ILE A 228 -3.02 6.97 2.66
C ILE A 228 -3.21 6.99 4.19
N GLU A 229 -4.24 7.66 4.71
CA GLU A 229 -4.56 7.69 6.15
C GLU A 229 -4.88 6.31 6.72
N GLY A 230 -5.56 5.47 5.96
CA GLY A 230 -5.81 4.10 6.40
C GLY A 230 -4.56 3.24 6.29
N GLN A 231 -3.83 3.34 5.17
CA GLN A 231 -2.60 2.56 4.95
C GLN A 231 -1.45 2.93 5.89
N LYS A 232 -1.42 4.14 6.47
CA LYS A 232 -0.38 4.52 7.45
C LYS A 232 -0.53 3.77 8.79
N THR A 233 -1.64 3.08 9.01
CA THR A 233 -1.83 2.22 10.19
C THR A 233 -1.04 0.90 10.10
N ILE A 234 -0.61 0.49 8.90
CA ILE A 234 0.24 -0.70 8.68
C ILE A 234 1.53 -0.61 9.51
N PRO A 235 2.37 0.45 9.38
CA PRO A 235 3.55 0.61 10.23
C PRO A 235 3.20 0.93 11.70
N PHE A 236 2.04 1.53 12.01
CA PHE A 236 1.62 1.69 13.41
C PHE A 236 1.43 0.33 14.09
N ARG A 237 0.78 -0.64 13.43
CA ARG A 237 0.67 -2.01 13.95
C ARG A 237 2.01 -2.70 14.11
N ALA A 238 2.94 -2.48 13.19
CA ALA A 238 4.30 -3.00 13.30
C ALA A 238 5.03 -2.43 14.54
N LEU A 239 5.03 -1.11 14.68
CA LEU A 239 5.65 -0.41 15.82
C LEU A 239 4.97 -0.82 17.14
N GLU A 240 3.64 -0.78 17.20
CA GLU A 240 2.87 -1.17 18.38
C GLU A 240 3.20 -2.62 18.82
N TYR A 241 3.33 -3.54 17.86
CA TYR A 241 3.70 -4.93 18.14
C TYR A 241 5.13 -5.07 18.65
N LEU A 242 6.06 -4.27 18.12
CA LEU A 242 7.46 -4.20 18.56
C LEU A 242 7.65 -3.28 19.79
N ASN A 243 6.61 -3.07 20.60
CA ASN A 243 6.64 -2.21 21.78
C ASN A 243 7.11 -0.77 21.54
N TRP A 244 6.79 -0.23 20.36
CA TRP A 244 7.28 1.05 19.83
C TRP A 244 8.80 1.14 19.68
N GLU A 245 9.51 0.02 19.72
CA GLU A 245 10.90 -0.06 19.29
C GLU A 245 10.97 0.05 17.77
N VAL A 246 11.70 1.05 17.30
CA VAL A 246 11.75 1.40 15.88
C VAL A 246 12.71 0.45 15.16
N PRO A 247 12.25 -0.30 14.14
CA PRO A 247 13.12 -1.18 13.37
C PRO A 247 14.20 -0.39 12.61
N ASP A 248 15.21 -1.05 12.09
CA ASP A 248 16.18 -0.43 11.18
C ASP A 248 15.59 -0.27 9.78
N TRP A 249 14.76 -1.23 9.36
CA TRP A 249 14.20 -1.28 8.03
C TRP A 249 12.71 -1.62 7.99
N ILE A 250 11.98 -0.95 7.09
CA ILE A 250 10.65 -1.38 6.65
C ILE A 250 10.69 -1.61 5.14
N VAL A 251 10.35 -2.83 4.71
CA VAL A 251 10.50 -3.30 3.32
C VAL A 251 9.14 -3.50 2.66
N TYR A 252 8.94 -2.90 1.51
CA TYR A 252 7.68 -2.94 0.75
C TYR A 252 7.89 -3.41 -0.70
N PRO A 253 6.93 -4.16 -1.28
CA PRO A 253 6.83 -4.32 -2.72
C PRO A 253 6.50 -2.97 -3.39
N GLY A 254 7.19 -2.66 -4.49
CA GLY A 254 7.06 -1.42 -5.24
C GLY A 254 6.13 -1.53 -6.44
N GLY A 255 4.87 -1.08 -6.27
CA GLY A 255 3.89 -0.93 -7.36
C GLY A 255 3.51 0.53 -7.58
N ALA A 256 2.27 0.90 -7.25
CA ALA A 256 1.78 2.30 -7.35
C ALA A 256 2.35 3.26 -6.29
N LEU A 257 3.19 2.77 -5.36
CA LEU A 257 3.86 3.51 -4.28
C LEU A 257 2.96 4.15 -3.22
N GLY A 258 1.67 3.80 -3.17
CA GLY A 258 0.75 4.24 -2.11
C GLY A 258 1.20 3.79 -0.72
N ASN A 259 1.60 2.52 -0.55
CA ASN A 259 2.12 2.00 0.72
C ASN A 259 3.45 2.65 1.14
N THR A 260 4.37 2.86 0.19
CA THR A 260 5.62 3.59 0.46
C THR A 260 5.31 5.00 0.95
N SER A 261 4.34 5.65 0.34
CA SER A 261 3.90 7.00 0.68
C SER A 261 3.22 7.05 2.06
N SER A 262 2.37 6.08 2.38
CA SER A 262 1.71 5.99 3.68
C SER A 262 2.68 5.64 4.80
N CYS A 263 3.67 4.77 4.53
CA CYS A 263 4.74 4.48 5.47
C CYS A 263 5.59 5.73 5.74
N GLY A 264 6.08 6.40 4.68
CA GLY A 264 6.82 7.65 4.85
C GLY A 264 6.03 8.71 5.61
N LYS A 265 4.73 8.83 5.34
CA LYS A 265 3.84 9.73 6.08
C LYS A 265 3.73 9.36 7.56
N ALA A 266 3.52 8.09 7.88
CA ALA A 266 3.48 7.60 9.26
C ALA A 266 4.75 7.98 10.03
N LEU A 267 5.91 7.73 9.42
CA LEU A 267 7.20 7.97 10.05
C LEU A 267 7.51 9.46 10.20
N MET A 268 7.19 10.27 9.19
CA MET A 268 7.32 11.73 9.28
C MET A 268 6.43 12.28 10.41
N GLU A 269 5.17 11.87 10.48
CA GLU A 269 4.25 12.32 11.54
C GLU A 269 4.72 11.90 12.92
N LEU A 270 5.06 10.62 13.13
CA LEU A 270 5.54 10.13 14.41
C LEU A 270 6.84 10.82 14.86
N TYR A 271 7.74 11.13 13.93
CA TYR A 271 8.98 11.86 14.22
C TYR A 271 8.70 13.34 14.55
N GLU A 272 7.85 14.01 13.77
CA GLU A 272 7.40 15.38 14.03
C GLU A 272 6.69 15.52 15.39
N TRP A 273 5.94 14.49 15.80
CA TRP A 273 5.26 14.44 17.10
C TRP A 273 6.17 14.01 18.26
N GLY A 274 7.40 13.59 17.97
CA GLY A 274 8.37 13.16 18.98
C GLY A 274 8.18 11.74 19.53
N TRP A 275 7.29 10.94 18.94
CA TRP A 275 7.00 9.55 19.36
C TRP A 275 8.12 8.57 19.01
N ILE A 276 8.89 8.91 17.97
CA ILE A 276 10.08 8.17 17.54
C ILE A 276 11.27 9.14 17.41
N LYS A 277 12.46 8.68 17.79
CA LYS A 277 13.72 9.44 17.66
C LYS A 277 14.62 8.90 16.55
N LYS A 278 14.55 7.58 16.34
CA LYS A 278 15.18 6.88 15.21
C LYS A 278 14.23 6.93 14.02
N ILE A 279 14.76 7.22 12.84
CA ILE A 279 14.01 7.12 11.59
C ILE A 279 14.38 5.79 10.94
N PRO A 280 13.44 4.84 10.78
CA PRO A 280 13.72 3.59 10.08
C PRO A 280 13.90 3.87 8.60
N ARG A 281 14.76 3.10 7.93
CA ARG A 281 14.96 3.21 6.49
C ARG A 281 13.87 2.44 5.73
N ILE A 282 13.41 2.97 4.61
CA ILE A 282 12.47 2.25 3.73
C ILE A 282 13.23 1.59 2.58
N ALA A 283 12.92 0.32 2.31
CA ALA A 283 13.34 -0.34 1.08
C ALA A 283 12.13 -0.63 0.18
N VAL A 284 12.18 -0.18 -1.07
CA VAL A 284 11.15 -0.44 -2.08
C VAL A 284 11.67 -1.45 -3.09
N ILE A 285 10.98 -2.57 -3.22
CA ILE A 285 11.40 -3.69 -4.06
C ILE A 285 10.49 -3.79 -5.28
N ASN A 286 10.95 -3.31 -6.43
CA ASN A 286 10.23 -3.42 -7.70
C ASN A 286 10.45 -4.80 -8.34
N SER A 287 9.57 -5.19 -9.26
CA SER A 287 9.88 -6.25 -10.23
C SER A 287 10.85 -5.71 -11.28
N GLU A 288 11.79 -6.53 -11.75
CA GLU A 288 12.61 -6.21 -12.93
C GLU A 288 11.75 -5.89 -14.18
N GLY A 289 10.56 -6.49 -14.29
CA GLY A 289 9.62 -6.21 -15.37
C GLY A 289 8.77 -4.95 -15.17
N ALA A 290 8.89 -4.27 -14.03
CA ALA A 290 8.17 -3.03 -13.70
C ALA A 290 9.02 -2.15 -12.76
N SER A 291 10.16 -1.70 -13.28
CA SER A 291 11.29 -1.13 -12.51
C SER A 291 11.33 0.40 -12.43
N THR A 292 10.32 1.12 -12.91
CA THR A 292 10.31 2.59 -13.07
C THR A 292 10.93 3.36 -11.90
N LEU A 293 10.50 3.10 -10.67
CA LEU A 293 11.07 3.80 -9.50
C LEU A 293 12.54 3.46 -9.33
N SER A 294 12.90 2.17 -9.34
CA SER A 294 14.29 1.74 -9.22
C SER A 294 15.18 2.32 -10.34
N ASP A 295 14.69 2.42 -11.56
CA ASP A 295 15.49 2.93 -12.69
C ASP A 295 15.76 4.42 -12.54
N LEU A 296 14.72 5.20 -12.27
CA LEU A 296 14.82 6.64 -12.05
C LEU A 296 15.60 6.98 -10.77
N TYR A 297 15.32 6.28 -9.67
CA TYR A 297 15.97 6.54 -8.38
C TYR A 297 17.46 6.18 -8.38
N ASN A 298 17.88 5.20 -9.17
CA ASN A 298 19.29 4.77 -9.21
C ASN A 298 20.05 5.29 -10.44
N GLY A 299 19.52 6.29 -11.16
CA GLY A 299 20.23 6.91 -12.28
C GLY A 299 20.41 6.02 -13.51
N LYS A 300 19.58 4.99 -13.67
CA LYS A 300 19.67 4.05 -14.81
C LYS A 300 19.13 4.64 -16.12
N PHE A 301 18.45 5.78 -16.06
CA PHE A 301 17.98 6.52 -17.22
C PHE A 301 18.73 7.85 -17.31
N GLU A 302 19.35 8.12 -18.46
CA GLU A 302 20.17 9.32 -18.75
C GLU A 302 21.32 9.58 -17.76
N GLY A 303 21.64 8.64 -16.86
CA GLY A 303 22.65 8.83 -15.81
C GLY A 303 22.22 9.78 -14.68
N GLU A 304 20.95 10.17 -14.63
CA GLU A 304 20.44 11.16 -13.68
C GLU A 304 19.57 10.50 -12.58
N GLU A 305 19.90 10.76 -11.32
CA GLU A 305 19.14 10.26 -10.19
C GLU A 305 17.92 11.13 -9.86
N LEU A 306 16.73 10.54 -9.92
CA LEU A 306 15.50 11.20 -9.47
C LEU A 306 15.44 11.27 -7.94
N ARG A 307 15.34 12.48 -7.39
CA ARG A 307 15.25 12.76 -5.94
C ARG A 307 14.05 13.65 -5.62
N TRP A 308 13.56 13.59 -4.38
CA TRP A 308 12.54 14.56 -3.91
C TRP A 308 13.11 15.98 -3.86
N ASN A 309 14.39 16.10 -3.52
CA ASN A 309 15.16 17.34 -3.53
C ASN A 309 14.45 18.46 -2.77
N LYS A 310 14.05 18.16 -1.51
CA LYS A 310 13.34 19.11 -0.64
C LYS A 310 12.09 19.73 -1.28
N GLY A 311 11.37 18.95 -2.11
CA GLY A 311 10.17 19.41 -2.80
C GLY A 311 10.39 20.02 -4.18
N LYS A 312 11.58 19.83 -4.78
CA LYS A 312 11.91 20.24 -6.15
C LYS A 312 12.40 19.05 -6.98
N PRO A 313 11.59 17.98 -7.14
CA PRO A 313 11.98 16.84 -7.96
C PRO A 313 12.07 17.24 -9.44
N ASN A 314 12.99 16.63 -10.19
CA ASN A 314 13.05 16.79 -11.64
C ASN A 314 11.90 16.01 -12.30
N THR A 315 10.74 16.64 -12.41
CA THR A 315 9.55 16.03 -13.04
C THR A 315 9.71 15.84 -14.55
N GLU A 316 10.59 16.62 -15.20
CA GLU A 316 10.86 16.45 -16.63
C GLU A 316 11.54 15.11 -16.91
N LEU A 317 12.43 14.64 -16.02
CA LEU A 317 13.05 13.31 -16.14
C LEU A 317 12.00 12.19 -16.12
N ILE A 318 10.96 12.33 -15.30
CA ILE A 318 9.84 11.37 -15.24
C ILE A 318 9.11 11.35 -16.59
N THR A 319 8.77 12.53 -17.13
CA THR A 319 8.10 12.65 -18.43
C THR A 319 8.94 12.04 -19.55
N LYS A 320 10.22 12.40 -19.65
CA LYS A 320 11.14 11.83 -20.65
C LYS A 320 11.24 10.32 -20.57
N TYR A 321 11.31 9.77 -19.36
CA TYR A 321 11.34 8.31 -19.18
C TYR A 321 10.04 7.67 -19.68
N TYR A 322 8.88 8.26 -19.40
CA TYR A 322 7.60 7.75 -19.90
C TYR A 322 7.47 7.85 -21.42
N ASP A 323 7.96 8.93 -22.02
CA ASP A 323 8.00 9.13 -23.47
C ASP A 323 8.94 8.12 -24.14
N ASP A 324 10.10 7.83 -23.54
CA ASP A 324 11.05 6.82 -24.02
C ASP A 324 10.44 5.41 -23.98
N LEU A 325 9.74 5.06 -22.90
CA LEU A 325 9.00 3.79 -22.81
C LEU A 325 7.94 3.68 -23.90
N ASP A 326 7.19 4.75 -24.16
CA ASP A 326 6.16 4.78 -25.22
C ASP A 326 6.77 4.68 -26.62
N ALA A 327 7.82 5.45 -26.91
CA ALA A 327 8.52 5.41 -28.18
C ALA A 327 9.09 4.02 -28.49
N LYS A 328 9.52 3.28 -27.46
CA LYS A 328 10.03 1.90 -27.58
C LYS A 328 8.93 0.84 -27.50
N GLY A 329 7.68 1.20 -27.25
CA GLY A 329 6.58 0.26 -27.05
C GLY A 329 6.76 -0.63 -25.82
N ILE A 330 7.55 -0.21 -24.84
CA ILE A 330 7.81 -0.97 -23.62
C ILE A 330 6.61 -0.83 -22.68
N ARG A 331 6.16 -1.95 -22.16
CA ARG A 331 5.06 -2.04 -21.19
C ARG A 331 5.51 -2.87 -19.99
N PRO A 332 5.09 -2.53 -18.76
CA PRO A 332 5.44 -3.31 -17.59
C PRO A 332 4.92 -4.74 -17.71
N LYS A 333 5.75 -5.74 -17.41
CA LYS A 333 5.41 -7.15 -17.57
C LYS A 333 6.01 -8.01 -16.47
N THR A 334 5.17 -8.54 -15.59
CA THR A 334 5.56 -9.45 -14.51
C THR A 334 4.38 -10.34 -14.13
N LYS A 335 4.63 -11.59 -13.72
CA LYS A 335 3.61 -12.45 -13.10
C LYS A 335 3.08 -11.88 -11.79
N ALA A 336 3.84 -11.02 -11.11
CA ALA A 336 3.44 -10.31 -9.90
C ALA A 336 2.50 -9.12 -10.22
N THR A 337 1.30 -9.42 -10.71
CA THR A 337 0.41 -8.40 -11.29
C THR A 337 -0.01 -7.26 -10.34
N ALA A 338 0.06 -7.46 -9.02
CA ALA A 338 -0.20 -6.40 -8.04
C ALA A 338 0.83 -5.25 -8.08
N ILE A 339 2.02 -5.49 -8.64
CA ILE A 339 3.09 -4.50 -8.81
C ILE A 339 3.51 -4.32 -10.28
N GLN A 340 2.71 -4.81 -11.24
CA GLN A 340 2.92 -4.55 -12.68
C GLN A 340 2.51 -3.12 -13.04
N ILE A 341 3.25 -2.13 -12.55
CA ILE A 341 2.94 -0.71 -12.70
C ILE A 341 4.12 0.00 -13.36
N GLY A 342 3.89 0.54 -14.57
CA GLY A 342 4.89 1.29 -15.33
C GLY A 342 4.93 2.78 -14.99
N ARG A 343 3.80 3.34 -14.51
CA ARG A 343 3.65 4.76 -14.16
C ARG A 343 3.13 4.90 -12.72
N PRO A 344 3.99 4.84 -11.70
CA PRO A 344 3.55 4.86 -10.31
C PRO A 344 2.88 6.19 -9.93
N ALA A 345 1.57 6.15 -9.67
CA ALA A 345 0.76 7.35 -9.39
C ALA A 345 1.24 8.16 -8.17
N ASN A 346 1.93 7.53 -7.20
CA ASN A 346 2.46 8.20 -6.01
C ASN A 346 3.98 8.37 -6.03
N ILE A 347 4.63 8.43 -7.21
CA ILE A 347 6.09 8.53 -7.31
C ILE A 347 6.68 9.69 -6.50
N LEU A 348 6.08 10.89 -6.56
CA LEU A 348 6.57 12.06 -5.81
C LEU A 348 6.48 11.88 -4.29
N LYS A 349 5.36 11.32 -3.80
CA LYS A 349 5.21 11.00 -2.37
C LYS A 349 6.16 9.89 -1.93
N GLY A 350 6.42 8.91 -2.80
CA GLY A 350 7.41 7.86 -2.61
C GLY A 350 8.83 8.42 -2.51
N LEU A 351 9.21 9.36 -3.39
CA LEU A 351 10.51 10.04 -3.31
C LEU A 351 10.67 10.81 -2.00
N ARG A 352 9.62 11.51 -1.55
CA ARG A 352 9.63 12.20 -0.25
C ARG A 352 9.84 11.22 0.91
N ALA A 353 9.19 10.06 0.87
CA ALA A 353 9.38 9.01 1.86
C ALA A 353 10.83 8.46 1.85
N LEU A 354 11.40 8.21 0.67
CA LEU A 354 12.78 7.74 0.52
C LEU A 354 13.80 8.78 0.96
N GLU A 355 13.61 10.06 0.64
CA GLU A 355 14.48 11.14 1.11
C GLU A 355 14.46 11.26 2.64
N PHE A 356 13.28 11.29 3.25
CA PHE A 356 13.15 11.39 4.71
C PHE A 356 13.78 10.22 5.46
N THR A 357 13.66 9.01 4.90
CA THR A 357 14.11 7.77 5.54
C THR A 357 15.51 7.32 5.12
N ASN A 358 16.20 8.09 4.26
CA ASN A 358 17.42 7.62 3.58
C ASN A 358 17.22 6.21 2.98
N GLY A 359 16.06 6.03 2.34
CA GLY A 359 15.60 4.75 1.81
C GLY A 359 16.33 4.33 0.54
N VAL A 360 16.00 3.14 0.05
CA VAL A 360 16.55 2.57 -1.17
C VAL A 360 15.45 2.00 -2.06
N ALA A 361 15.73 1.91 -3.36
CA ALA A 361 14.91 1.18 -4.31
C ALA A 361 15.77 0.16 -5.07
N THR A 362 15.27 -1.06 -5.22
CA THR A 362 15.96 -2.11 -5.99
C THR A 362 14.94 -2.98 -6.73
N THR A 363 15.42 -3.90 -7.55
CA THR A 363 14.61 -4.85 -8.32
C THR A 363 14.88 -6.29 -7.93
N VAL A 364 13.88 -7.14 -8.13
CA VAL A 364 14.01 -8.61 -8.08
C VAL A 364 13.28 -9.23 -9.27
N SER A 365 13.76 -10.38 -9.71
CA SER A 365 13.17 -11.14 -10.82
C SER A 365 11.87 -11.85 -10.40
N ASP A 366 11.09 -12.27 -11.39
CA ASP A 366 9.88 -13.07 -11.17
C ASP A 366 10.19 -14.41 -10.49
N SER A 367 11.32 -15.06 -10.85
CA SER A 367 11.73 -16.31 -10.20
C SER A 367 12.08 -16.10 -8.74
N GLU A 368 12.78 -15.01 -8.40
CA GLU A 368 13.09 -14.67 -7.00
C GLU A 368 11.81 -14.36 -6.20
N MET A 369 10.88 -13.59 -6.76
CA MET A 369 9.62 -13.31 -6.08
C MET A 369 8.80 -14.59 -5.82
N LEU A 370 8.80 -15.54 -6.77
CA LEU A 370 8.18 -16.85 -6.57
C LEU A 370 8.89 -17.67 -5.49
N ASP A 371 10.23 -17.65 -5.42
CA ASP A 371 10.97 -18.27 -4.33
C ASP A 371 10.59 -17.66 -2.97
N GLY A 372 10.50 -16.33 -2.89
CA GLY A 372 10.08 -15.62 -1.68
C GLY A 372 8.66 -15.99 -1.26
N MET A 373 7.72 -16.00 -2.21
CA MET A 373 6.32 -16.40 -1.98
C MET A 373 6.25 -17.84 -1.45
N SER A 374 6.95 -18.77 -2.10
CA SER A 374 6.94 -20.18 -1.73
C SER A 374 7.58 -20.42 -0.36
N VAL A 375 8.64 -19.69 -0.01
CA VAL A 375 9.25 -19.80 1.32
C VAL A 375 8.34 -19.27 2.43
N VAL A 376 7.57 -18.20 2.19
CA VAL A 376 6.48 -17.79 3.10
C VAL A 376 5.45 -18.91 3.24
N GLY A 377 5.00 -19.49 2.12
CA GLY A 377 4.13 -20.67 2.04
C GLY A 377 4.61 -21.84 2.90
N LEU A 378 5.90 -22.15 2.81
CA LEU A 378 6.51 -23.25 3.55
C LEU A 378 6.56 -22.99 5.07
N ASN A 379 6.37 -21.77 5.56
CA ASN A 379 6.17 -21.48 6.98
C ASN A 379 4.71 -21.64 7.44
N GLY A 380 3.78 -21.97 6.53
CA GLY A 380 2.34 -22.09 6.82
C GLY A 380 1.57 -20.77 6.65
N PHE A 381 2.19 -19.74 6.08
CA PHE A 381 1.57 -18.44 5.81
C PHE A 381 1.27 -18.30 4.32
N ASP A 382 0.18 -17.62 3.96
CA ASP A 382 -0.18 -17.34 2.56
C ASP A 382 0.23 -15.92 2.17
N CYS A 383 0.78 -15.75 0.97
CA CYS A 383 1.01 -14.43 0.39
C CYS A 383 1.01 -14.49 -1.15
N GLU A 384 0.66 -13.37 -1.80
CA GLU A 384 0.78 -13.21 -3.25
C GLU A 384 2.23 -13.09 -3.71
N MET A 385 2.50 -13.38 -4.97
CA MET A 385 3.85 -13.30 -5.56
C MET A 385 4.52 -11.93 -5.34
N ALA A 386 3.77 -10.82 -5.42
CA ALA A 386 4.31 -9.48 -5.14
C ALA A 386 4.82 -9.34 -3.70
N SER A 387 4.20 -10.01 -2.73
CA SER A 387 4.66 -10.03 -1.33
C SER A 387 5.99 -10.76 -1.17
N GLY A 388 6.26 -11.76 -2.02
CA GLY A 388 7.55 -12.44 -2.08
C GLY A 388 8.72 -11.49 -2.34
N ALA A 389 8.47 -10.36 -3.03
CA ALA A 389 9.47 -9.33 -3.29
C ALA A 389 10.07 -8.77 -2.00
N SER A 390 9.28 -8.60 -0.93
CA SER A 390 9.81 -8.12 0.36
C SER A 390 10.89 -9.06 0.90
N VAL A 391 10.66 -10.38 0.86
CA VAL A 391 11.58 -11.39 1.39
C VAL A 391 12.88 -11.43 0.59
N VAL A 392 12.78 -11.60 -0.73
CA VAL A 392 13.99 -11.67 -1.57
C VAL A 392 14.69 -10.32 -1.73
N GLY A 393 13.95 -9.22 -1.58
CA GLY A 393 14.51 -7.88 -1.48
C GLY A 393 15.38 -7.70 -0.25
N VAL A 394 14.95 -8.18 0.93
CA VAL A 394 15.80 -8.20 2.14
C VAL A 394 17.08 -8.98 1.86
N LYS A 395 16.96 -10.19 1.29
CA LYS A 395 18.11 -11.03 0.94
C LYS A 395 19.09 -10.31 0.00
N LYS A 396 18.59 -9.65 -1.04
CA LYS A 396 19.41 -8.91 -1.99
C LYS A 396 20.18 -7.79 -1.30
N LEU A 397 19.49 -6.97 -0.51
CA LEU A 397 20.10 -5.85 0.22
C LEU A 397 21.07 -6.32 1.33
N MET A 398 20.85 -7.49 1.92
CA MET A 398 21.81 -8.16 2.80
C MET A 398 23.10 -8.55 2.07
N ASN A 399 22.97 -9.16 0.89
CA ASN A 399 24.12 -9.55 0.05
C ASN A 399 24.91 -8.33 -0.44
N GLU A 400 24.24 -7.22 -0.71
CA GLU A 400 24.84 -5.93 -1.07
C GLU A 400 25.45 -5.21 0.14
N GLY A 401 25.26 -5.73 1.36
CA GLY A 401 25.74 -5.13 2.60
C GLY A 401 25.01 -3.83 2.97
N ILE A 402 23.84 -3.56 2.38
CA ILE A 402 23.00 -2.40 2.69
C ILE A 402 22.22 -2.64 3.98
N ILE A 403 21.60 -3.83 4.11
CA ILE A 403 21.04 -4.32 5.38
C ILE A 403 22.13 -5.11 6.10
N LYS A 404 22.26 -4.93 7.42
CA LYS A 404 23.22 -5.61 8.28
C LYS A 404 22.59 -6.81 8.98
N LYS A 405 23.40 -7.75 9.45
CA LYS A 405 22.92 -8.99 10.12
C LYS A 405 22.21 -8.73 11.45
N ASP A 406 22.56 -7.63 12.10
CA ASP A 406 22.02 -7.14 13.37
C ASP A 406 20.87 -6.14 13.20
N ASP A 407 20.58 -5.70 11.97
CA ASP A 407 19.44 -4.83 11.69
C ASP A 407 18.12 -5.55 11.99
N THR A 408 17.19 -4.87 12.66
CA THR A 408 15.80 -5.32 12.78
C THR A 408 15.01 -4.90 11.54
N VAL A 409 14.41 -5.88 10.85
CA VAL A 409 13.73 -5.68 9.56
C VAL A 409 12.27 -6.10 9.64
N VAL A 410 11.37 -5.22 9.18
CA VAL A 410 9.95 -5.54 9.00
C VAL A 410 9.62 -5.55 7.51
N GLY A 411 9.35 -6.74 6.96
CA GLY A 411 8.87 -6.92 5.59
C GLY A 411 7.35 -6.99 5.52
N ILE A 412 6.72 -6.19 4.66
CA ILE A 412 5.27 -6.20 4.49
C ILE A 412 4.88 -7.16 3.37
N LEU A 413 3.97 -8.09 3.67
CA LEU A 413 3.37 -9.01 2.71
C LEU A 413 1.98 -8.50 2.34
N THR A 414 1.86 -7.83 1.19
CA THR A 414 0.74 -6.95 0.82
C THR A 414 -0.60 -7.65 0.64
N GLY A 415 -0.63 -8.92 0.30
CA GLY A 415 -1.87 -9.61 -0.03
C GLY A 415 -1.71 -11.11 -0.03
N ARG A 416 -2.85 -11.79 -0.08
CA ARG A 416 -2.94 -13.25 -0.20
C ARG A 416 -2.92 -13.68 -1.66
N GLN A 417 -2.54 -14.93 -1.94
CA GLN A 417 -2.53 -15.40 -3.33
C GLN A 417 -3.95 -15.50 -3.89
N LYS A 418 -4.19 -14.86 -5.04
CA LYS A 418 -5.48 -14.90 -5.77
C LYS A 418 -5.42 -15.72 -7.05
N ASP A 419 -4.23 -16.07 -7.51
CA ASP A 419 -4.02 -16.99 -8.61
C ASP A 419 -3.61 -18.36 -8.05
N ALA A 420 -4.58 -19.27 -7.97
CA ALA A 420 -4.38 -20.60 -7.41
C ALA A 420 -3.38 -21.45 -8.19
N MET A 421 -3.16 -21.15 -9.48
CA MET A 421 -2.23 -21.93 -10.31
C MET A 421 -0.78 -21.57 -10.03
N LEU A 422 -0.46 -20.34 -9.61
CA LEU A 422 0.92 -19.94 -9.31
C LEU A 422 1.65 -20.87 -8.32
N PRO A 423 1.12 -21.17 -7.12
CA PRO A 423 1.77 -22.11 -6.19
C PRO A 423 1.77 -23.55 -6.70
N VAL A 424 0.72 -23.99 -7.40
CA VAL A 424 0.62 -25.34 -7.99
C VAL A 424 1.71 -25.54 -9.04
N ASP A 425 1.80 -24.63 -10.01
CA ASP A 425 2.81 -24.65 -11.06
C ASP A 425 4.22 -24.53 -10.49
N TYR A 426 4.40 -23.70 -9.45
CA TYR A 426 5.68 -23.57 -8.79
C TYR A 426 6.15 -24.89 -8.16
N HIS A 427 5.29 -25.56 -7.37
CA HIS A 427 5.68 -26.80 -6.69
C HIS A 427 5.74 -28.02 -7.61
N ASN A 428 5.01 -28.02 -8.74
CA ASN A 428 5.06 -29.08 -9.74
C ASN A 428 6.26 -28.99 -10.70
N ASN A 429 6.94 -27.84 -10.77
CA ASN A 429 8.18 -27.72 -11.54
C ASN A 429 9.40 -28.06 -10.66
N PRO A 430 10.05 -29.23 -10.84
CA PRO A 430 11.16 -29.67 -10.00
C PRO A 430 12.43 -28.83 -10.16
N GLN A 431 12.50 -27.96 -11.18
CA GLN A 431 13.62 -27.01 -11.34
C GLN A 431 13.53 -25.83 -10.37
N ASN A 432 12.36 -25.58 -9.77
CA ASN A 432 12.21 -24.52 -8.81
C ASN A 432 12.88 -24.88 -7.48
N LYS A 433 13.58 -23.91 -6.90
CA LYS A 433 14.46 -24.11 -5.75
C LYS A 433 13.78 -24.73 -4.53
N PHE A 434 12.52 -24.36 -4.29
CA PHE A 434 11.75 -24.82 -3.13
C PHE A 434 10.57 -25.71 -3.51
N ALA A 435 10.61 -26.33 -4.70
CA ALA A 435 9.56 -27.21 -5.19
C ALA A 435 9.30 -28.39 -4.23
N LYS A 436 8.02 -28.77 -4.12
CA LYS A 436 7.53 -29.91 -3.32
C LYS A 436 6.45 -30.62 -4.13
N PRO A 437 6.81 -31.31 -5.23
CA PRO A 437 5.83 -31.93 -6.11
C PRO A 437 5.08 -33.06 -5.39
N PRO A 438 3.86 -33.40 -5.84
CA PRO A 438 3.16 -34.60 -5.39
C PRO A 438 4.03 -35.85 -5.52
N LYS A 439 3.92 -36.76 -4.54
CA LYS A 439 4.55 -38.08 -4.60
C LYS A 439 3.55 -39.08 -5.17
N ASN A 440 4.04 -40.01 -5.99
CA ASN A 440 3.26 -41.14 -6.51
C ASN A 440 3.01 -42.20 -5.43
#